data_AF-A0A5C4S0N8-F1
#
_entry.id   AF-A0A5C4S0N8-F1
#
_cell.length_a   1.000
_cell.length_b   1.000
_cell.length_c   1.000
_cell.angle_alpha   90.00
_cell.angle_beta   90.00
_cell.angle_gamma   90.00
#
_symmetry.space_group_name_H-M   'P 1'
#
loop_
_entity.id
_entity.type
_entity.pdbx_description
1 polymer ?
#
loop_
_entity_poly.entity_id
_entity_poly.type
_entity_poly.pdbx_seq_one_letter_code
_entity_poly.pdbx_strand_id
1 'polypeptide(L)' 'MIGIRIPKSVGQRLDNLAKRTGRTKTWYVREAIMAHLDDLEDIYLAEQVLERVRRGEEAVSDIDEVERRLGLDD' A
#
# COMPACT_ATOMS: atom_id res chain seq x y z
N MET A 1 -10.29 -18.77 5.58
CA MET A 1 -9.96 -18.96 4.15
C MET A 1 -10.80 -17.96 3.37
N ILE A 2 -10.18 -17.07 2.59
CA ILE A 2 -10.89 -16.05 1.81
C ILE A 2 -11.09 -16.57 0.38
N GLY A 3 -12.32 -16.57 -0.12
CA GLY A 3 -12.63 -16.89 -1.52
C GLY A 3 -12.74 -15.61 -2.34
N ILE A 4 -11.87 -15.44 -3.33
CA ILE A 4 -11.86 -14.28 -4.22
C ILE A 4 -12.27 -14.68 -5.64
N ARG A 5 -13.18 -13.90 -6.24
CA ARG A 5 -13.53 -14.05 -7.66
C ARG A 5 -12.49 -13.30 -8.49
N ILE A 6 -11.68 -14.04 -9.24
CA ILE A 6 -10.70 -13.47 -10.17
C ILE A 6 -11.12 -13.73 -11.62
N PRO A 7 -10.84 -12.79 -12.55
CA PRO A 7 -11.07 -13.03 -13.97
C PRO A 7 -10.34 -14.27 -14.47
N LYS A 8 -10.96 -15.03 -15.38
CA LYS A 8 -10.39 -16.28 -15.93
C LYS A 8 -9.00 -16.06 -16.55
N SER A 9 -8.79 -14.93 -17.21
CA SER A 9 -7.50 -14.54 -17.79
C SER A 9 -6.39 -14.41 -16.74
N VAL A 10 -6.70 -13.84 -15.57
CA VAL A 10 -5.75 -13.71 -14.45
C VAL A 10 -5.47 -15.07 -13.84
N GLY A 11 -6.50 -15.90 -13.63
CA GLY A 11 -6.33 -17.28 -13.16
C GLY A 11 -5.38 -18.09 -14.05
N GLN A 12 -5.52 -17.99 -15.38
CA GLN A 12 -4.65 -18.67 -16.33
C GLN A 12 -3.20 -18.16 -16.27
N ARG A 13 -2.99 -16.85 -16.10
CA ARG A 13 -1.66 -16.27 -15.92
C ARG A 13 -0.98 -16.79 -14.65
N LEU A 14 -1.72 -16.86 -13.53
CA LEU A 14 -1.23 -17.43 -12.27
C LEU A 14 -0.88 -18.91 -12.41
N ASP A 15 -1.71 -19.69 -13.12
CA ASP A 15 -1.44 -21.10 -13.43
C ASP A 15 -0.14 -21.29 -14.21
N ASN A 16 0.06 -20.49 -15.26
CA ASN A 16 1.28 -20.57 -16.07
C ASN A 16 2.52 -20.16 -15.28
N LEU A 17 2.41 -19.11 -14.46
CA LEU A 17 3.51 -18.65 -13.62
C LEU A 17 3.89 -19.71 -12.58
N ALA A 18 2.91 -20.26 -11.87
CA ALA A 18 3.07 -21.34 -10.90
C ALA A 18 3.83 -22.54 -11.49
N LYS A 19 3.42 -23.00 -12.69
CA LYS A 19 4.08 -24.11 -13.39
C LYS A 19 5.53 -23.81 -13.75
N ARG A 20 5.84 -22.57 -14.15
CA ARG A 20 7.18 -22.17 -14.58
C ARG A 20 8.17 -22.02 -13.43
N THR A 21 7.69 -21.68 -12.24
CA THR A 21 8.54 -21.35 -11.09
C THR A 21 8.52 -22.40 -9.98
N GLY A 22 7.65 -23.40 -10.10
CA GLY A 22 7.48 -24.45 -9.08
C GLY A 22 6.79 -23.96 -7.80
N ARG A 23 6.10 -22.81 -7.84
CA ARG A 23 5.32 -22.27 -6.71
C ARG A 23 3.83 -22.49 -6.91
N THR A 24 3.04 -22.37 -5.85
CA THR A 24 1.58 -22.52 -5.92
C THR A 24 0.91 -21.22 -6.35
N LYS A 25 -0.29 -21.32 -6.93
CA LYS A 25 -1.13 -20.15 -7.22
C LYS A 25 -1.40 -19.31 -5.97
N THR A 26 -1.70 -19.98 -4.85
CA THR A 26 -1.97 -19.32 -3.57
C THR A 26 -0.79 -18.48 -3.08
N TRP A 27 0.45 -18.95 -3.31
CA TRP A 27 1.64 -18.17 -2.99
C TRP A 27 1.63 -16.83 -3.74
N TYR A 28 1.46 -16.85 -5.07
CA TYR A 28 1.43 -15.62 -5.87
C TYR A 28 0.27 -14.68 -5.53
N VAL A 29 -0.92 -15.23 -5.26
CA VAL A 29 -2.06 -14.43 -4.81
C VAL A 29 -1.74 -13.73 -3.50
N ARG A 30 -1.14 -14.46 -2.54
CA ARG A 30 -0.76 -13.89 -1.24
C ARG A 30 0.30 -12.80 -1.41
N GLU A 31 1.37 -13.04 -2.17
CA GLU A 31 2.41 -12.02 -2.39
C GLU A 31 1.84 -10.77 -3.07
N ALA A 32 0.97 -10.93 -4.07
CA ALA A 32 0.34 -9.79 -4.73
C ALA A 32 -0.57 -8.98 -3.80
N ILE A 33 -1.27 -9.65 -2.87
CA ILE A 33 -2.08 -8.96 -1.86
C ILE A 33 -1.19 -8.22 -0.87
N MET A 34 -0.17 -8.89 -0.32
CA MET A 34 0.73 -8.25 0.66
C MET A 34 1.44 -7.04 0.06
N ALA A 35 1.99 -7.16 -1.15
CA ALA A 35 2.67 -6.06 -1.82
C ALA A 35 1.76 -4.85 -2.08
N HIS A 36 0.45 -5.05 -2.26
CA HIS A 36 -0.49 -3.96 -2.48
C HIS A 36 -1.13 -3.45 -1.18
N LEU A 37 -1.13 -4.25 -0.12
CA LEU A 37 -1.71 -3.87 1.16
C LEU A 37 -0.92 -2.72 1.78
N ASP A 38 0.41 -2.79 1.73
CA ASP A 38 1.32 -1.75 2.24
C ASP A 38 0.98 -0.39 1.59
N ASP A 39 0.87 -0.35 0.25
CA ASP A 39 0.50 0.86 -0.49
C ASP A 39 -0.89 1.40 -0.08
N LEU A 40 -1.86 0.50 0.10
CA LEU A 40 -3.23 0.88 0.47
C LEU A 40 -3.28 1.44 1.89
N GLU A 41 -2.56 0.85 2.83
CA GLU A 41 -2.48 1.30 4.21
C GLU A 41 -1.85 2.71 4.27
N ASP A 42 -0.75 2.93 3.56
CA ASP A 42 -0.08 4.23 3.48
C ASP A 42 -1.01 5.32 2.92
N ILE A 43 -1.70 5.04 1.81
CA ILE A 43 -2.64 5.98 1.19
C ILE A 43 -3.80 6.28 2.13
N TYR A 44 -4.44 5.25 2.71
CA TYR A 44 -5.60 5.46 3.57
C TYR A 44 -5.25 6.28 4.81
N LEU A 45 -4.10 6.01 5.42
CA LEU A 45 -3.64 6.75 6.60
C LEU A 45 -3.33 8.21 6.24
N ALA A 46 -2.65 8.44 5.10
CA ALA A 46 -2.37 9.78 4.61
C ALA A 46 -3.63 10.57 4.29
N GLU A 47 -4.62 9.95 3.62
CA GLU A 47 -5.90 10.57 3.31
C GLU A 47 -6.68 10.95 4.58
N GLN A 48 -6.69 10.09 5.59
CA GLN A 48 -7.32 10.39 6.88
C GLN A 48 -6.67 11.60 7.57
N VAL A 49 -5.33 11.66 7.58
CA VAL A 49 -4.60 12.82 8.12
C VAL A 49 -4.95 14.08 7.34
N LEU A 50 -4.95 14.01 6.01
CA LEU A 50 -5.28 15.14 5.14
C LEU A 50 -6.71 15.66 5.37
N GLU A 51 -7.69 14.77 5.60
CA GLU A 51 -9.04 15.18 5.97
C GLU A 51 -9.07 15.94 7.29
N ARG A 52 -8.34 15.48 8.32
CA ARG A 52 -8.26 16.18 9.61
C ARG A 52 -7.56 17.54 9.48
N VAL A 53 -6.49 17.63 8.67
CA VAL A 53 -5.84 18.91 8.33
C VAL A 53 -6.86 19.86 7.69
N ARG A 54 -7.65 19.40 6.71
CA ARG A 54 -8.69 20.22 6.05
C ARG A 54 -9.80 20.68 7.00
N ARG A 55 -10.09 19.91 8.05
CA ARG A 55 -11.04 20.27 9.11
C ARG A 55 -10.44 21.15 10.21
N GLY A 56 -9.12 21.37 10.19
CA GLY A 56 -8.41 22.08 11.26
C GLY A 56 -8.28 21.26 12.55
N GLU A 57 -8.42 19.94 12.45
CA GLU A 57 -8.37 18.99 13.57
C GLU A 57 -6.98 18.35 13.75
N GLU A 58 -6.03 18.65 12.85
CA GLU A 58 -4.66 18.14 12.88
C GLU A 58 -3.67 19.28 13.07
N ALA A 59 -2.64 19.08 13.89
CA ALA A 59 -1.56 20.05 14.06
C ALA A 59 -0.70 20.08 12.78
N VAL A 60 -0.43 21.29 12.28
CA VAL A 60 0.45 21.53 11.14
C VAL A 60 1.63 22.39 11.56
N SER A 61 2.80 22.10 11.02
CA SER A 61 4.01 22.91 11.22
C SER A 61 4.42 23.56 9.91
N ASP A 62 5.01 24.74 9.99
CA ASP A 62 5.66 25.37 8.84
C ASP A 62 6.94 24.58 8.47
N ILE A 63 7.25 24.50 7.18
CA ILE A 63 8.38 23.71 6.70
C ILE A 63 9.71 24.23 7.28
N ASP A 64 9.87 25.54 7.40
CA ASP A 64 11.10 26.15 7.95
C ASP A 64 11.27 25.80 9.43
N GLU A 65 10.16 25.67 10.18
CA GLU A 65 10.19 25.22 11.58
C GLU A 65 10.62 23.76 11.70
N VAL A 66 10.12 22.91 10.80
CA VAL A 66 10.46 21.48 10.77
C VAL A 66 11.94 21.29 10.42
N GLU A 67 12.45 22.01 9.43
CA GLU A 67 13.85 21.95 9.01
C GLU A 67 14.79 22.36 10.14
N ARG A 68 14.54 23.51 10.80
CA ARG A 68 15.30 23.94 11.98
C ARG A 68 15.26 22.92 13.11
N ARG A 69 14.11 22.29 13.37
CA ARG A 69 13.96 21.28 14.44
C ARG A 69 14.75 20.00 14.14
N LEU A 70 14.91 19.66 12.87
CA LEU A 70 15.64 18.48 12.43
C LEU A 70 17.12 18.75 12.13
N GLY A 71 17.56 20.02 12.15
CA GLY A 71 18.92 20.43 11.76
C GLY A 71 19.17 20.23 10.26
N LEU A 72 18.16 20.51 9.45
CA LEU A 72 18.18 20.39 7.99
C LEU A 72 18.05 21.76 7.30
N ASP A 73 18.26 22.85 8.05
CA ASP A 73 18.11 24.25 7.61
C ASP A 73 19.34 24.85 6.90
N ASP A 74 20.29 23.99 6.49
CA ASP A 74 21.53 24.33 5.77
C ASP A 74 21.35 24.46 4.24
#